data_AF-A0A7J3XB76-F1
#
_entry.id   AF-A0A7J3XB76-F1
#
_cell.length_a   1.000
_cell.length_b   1.000
_cell.length_c   1.000
_cell.angle_alpha   90.00
_cell.angle_beta   90.00
_cell.angle_gamma   90.00
#
_symmetry.space_group_name_H-M   'P 1'
#
loop_
_entity.id
_entity.type
_entity.pdbx_description
1 polymer ?
#
loop_
_entity_poly.entity_id
_entity_poly.type
_entity_poly.pdbx_seq_one_letter_code
_entity_poly.pdbx_strand_id
1 'polypeptide(L)'
;GFRTFAAWALTAFVLTTLDTANRLARFAWTELFDWLKPRAPTAHSLLTNRWVASALAVIVGALMAYPKIENPLKPGTFIYAYSIVWPAFAGTNQLLAALALLTTTLWVYAILRVRGAVSALMVVPALFLWVTVTAALMLWLIYVVPYLPVLYIAGAGTIVAISVVLDFLLIGLFVRGLMQARRA
;
A
#
# COMPACT_ATOMS: atom_id res chain seq x y z
N GLY A 1 -1.37 -32.61 24.54
CA GLY A 1 -0.42 -32.82 23.43
C GLY A 1 -0.65 -31.82 22.31
N PHE A 2 -1.67 -32.05 21.46
CA PHE A 2 -1.86 -31.32 20.21
C PHE A 2 -2.08 -29.79 20.37
N ARG A 3 -2.92 -29.34 21.31
CA ARG A 3 -3.19 -27.90 21.52
C ARG A 3 -1.93 -27.12 21.88
N THR A 4 -1.08 -27.69 22.75
CA THR A 4 0.19 -27.09 23.17
C THR A 4 1.17 -27.02 22.01
N PHE A 5 1.30 -28.11 21.23
CA PHE A 5 2.12 -28.12 20.02
C PHE A 5 1.67 -27.08 19.00
N ALA A 6 0.36 -27.01 18.72
CA ALA A 6 -0.21 -26.03 17.79
C ALA A 6 0.02 -24.59 18.26
N ALA A 7 -0.10 -24.30 19.55
CA ALA A 7 0.19 -22.98 20.11
C ALA A 7 1.67 -22.58 19.94
N TRP A 8 2.60 -23.51 20.21
CA TRP A 8 4.03 -23.27 19.99
C TRP A 8 4.37 -23.08 18.52
N ALA A 9 3.84 -23.93 17.64
CA ALA A 9 4.04 -23.81 16.20
C ALA A 9 3.51 -22.48 15.66
N LEU A 10 2.30 -22.07 16.08
CA LEU A 10 1.73 -20.78 15.71
C LEU A 10 2.58 -19.62 16.23
N THR A 11 3.02 -19.67 17.48
CA THR A 11 3.84 -18.61 18.08
C THR A 11 5.20 -18.49 17.37
N ALA A 12 5.85 -19.62 17.08
CA ALA A 12 7.11 -19.64 16.34
C ALA A 12 6.95 -19.07 14.92
N PHE A 13 5.84 -19.42 14.24
CA PHE A 13 5.50 -18.84 12.94
C PHE A 13 5.30 -17.32 13.02
N VAL A 14 4.49 -16.84 13.98
CA VAL A 14 4.22 -15.42 14.18
C VAL A 14 5.50 -14.64 14.54
N LEU A 15 6.36 -15.19 15.40
CA LEU A 15 7.63 -14.56 15.74
C LEU A 15 8.56 -14.46 14.54
N THR A 16 8.61 -15.49 13.69
CA THR A 16 9.44 -15.50 12.48
C THR A 16 8.93 -14.50 11.43
N THR A 17 7.61 -14.42 11.23
CA THR A 17 7.01 -13.43 10.32
C THR A 17 7.16 -12.01 10.85
N LEU A 18 7.07 -11.81 12.18
CA LEU A 18 7.31 -10.51 12.79
C LEU A 18 8.78 -10.07 12.64
N ASP A 19 9.74 -10.96 12.86
CA ASP A 19 11.17 -10.65 12.67
C ASP A 19 11.47 -10.22 11.22
N THR A 20 10.99 -11.01 10.26
CA THR A 20 11.17 -10.70 8.83
C THR A 20 10.46 -9.41 8.43
N ALA A 21 9.23 -9.18 8.88
CA ALA A 21 8.51 -7.93 8.63
C ALA A 21 9.21 -6.71 9.23
N ASN A 22 9.72 -6.82 10.47
CA ASN A 22 10.44 -5.75 11.14
C ASN A 22 11.77 -5.41 10.43
N ARG A 23 12.46 -6.41 9.86
CA ARG A 23 13.64 -6.18 9.01
C ARG A 23 13.29 -5.42 7.74
N LEU A 24 12.21 -5.81 7.05
CA LEU A 24 11.74 -5.11 5.84
C LEU A 24 11.29 -3.68 6.13
N ALA A 25 10.52 -3.48 7.21
CA ALA A 25 10.07 -2.17 7.64
C ALA A 25 11.26 -1.23 7.92
N ARG A 26 12.33 -1.75 8.54
CA ARG A 26 13.56 -0.99 8.74
C ARG A 26 14.21 -0.59 7.41
N PHE A 27 14.28 -1.46 6.42
CA PHE A 27 14.85 -1.12 5.12
C PHE A 27 14.05 -0.02 4.40
N ALA A 28 12.73 -0.15 4.37
CA ALA A 28 11.86 0.88 3.82
C ALA A 28 11.98 2.20 4.58
N TRP A 29 12.11 2.15 5.91
CA TRP A 29 12.34 3.32 6.75
C TRP A 29 13.66 4.01 6.42
N THR A 30 14.77 3.26 6.34
CA THR A 30 16.07 3.84 5.99
C THR A 30 16.05 4.49 4.61
N GLU A 31 15.44 3.84 3.62
CA GLU A 31 15.33 4.36 2.26
C GLU A 31 14.46 5.62 2.20
N LEU A 32 13.36 5.66 2.96
CA LEU A 32 12.50 6.84 3.07
C LEU A 32 13.24 8.07 3.61
N PHE A 33 14.27 7.88 4.43
CA PHE A 33 15.05 8.98 5.02
C PHE A 33 16.40 9.24 4.33
N ASP A 34 16.77 8.48 3.30
CA ASP A 34 18.07 8.65 2.61
C ASP A 34 18.26 10.06 2.03
N TRP A 35 17.18 10.75 1.64
CA TRP A 35 17.23 12.14 1.16
C TRP A 35 17.67 13.17 2.21
N LEU A 36 17.63 12.82 3.51
CA LEU A 36 18.15 13.65 4.61
C LEU A 36 19.65 13.50 4.81
N LYS A 37 20.27 12.43 4.30
CA LYS A 37 21.71 12.19 4.42
C LYS A 37 22.57 13.40 4.01
N PRO A 38 22.31 14.09 2.88
CA PRO A 38 23.07 15.28 2.50
C PRO A 38 22.66 16.57 3.26
N ARG A 39 21.48 16.62 3.88
CA ARG A 39 20.94 17.85 4.51
C ARG A 39 21.14 17.90 6.04
N ALA A 40 21.06 16.75 6.71
CA ALA A 40 21.13 16.64 8.16
C ALA A 40 21.70 15.26 8.58
N PRO A 41 23.03 15.06 8.49
CA PRO A 41 23.67 13.75 8.71
C PRO A 41 23.47 13.21 10.13
N THR A 42 23.42 14.09 11.15
CA THR A 42 23.19 13.69 12.55
C THR A 42 21.77 13.18 12.77
N ALA A 43 20.76 13.84 12.18
CA ALA A 43 19.37 13.40 12.27
C ALA A 43 19.15 12.08 11.51
N HIS A 44 19.78 11.92 10.34
CA HIS A 44 19.78 10.67 9.59
C HIS A 44 20.34 9.52 10.44
N SER A 45 21.53 9.68 11.04
CA SER A 45 22.16 8.62 11.84
C SER A 45 21.31 8.17 13.05
N LEU A 46 20.54 9.07 13.65
CA LEU A 46 19.65 8.73 14.76
C LEU A 46 18.39 8.00 14.26
N LEU A 47 17.76 8.49 13.20
CA LEU A 47 16.53 7.92 12.62
C LEU A 47 16.77 6.59 11.91
N THR A 48 17.94 6.37 11.31
CA THR A 48 18.30 5.13 10.62
C THR A 48 19.01 4.13 11.54
N ASN A 49 19.14 4.42 12.84
CA ASN A 49 19.73 3.47 13.79
C ASN A 49 18.87 2.20 13.85
N ARG A 50 19.52 1.04 13.75
CA ARG A 50 18.87 -0.28 13.72
C ARG A 50 17.85 -0.48 14.84
N TRP A 51 18.13 0.04 16.04
CA TRP A 51 17.31 -0.17 17.22
C TRP A 51 16.10 0.75 17.22
N VAL A 52 16.31 2.02 16.84
CA VAL A 52 15.27 3.04 16.78
C VAL A 52 14.28 2.71 15.67
N ALA A 53 14.77 2.42 14.47
CA ALA A 53 13.92 2.10 13.32
C ALA A 53 13.07 0.83 13.55
N SER A 54 13.66 -0.21 14.16
CA SER A 54 12.94 -1.44 14.49
C SER A 54 11.93 -1.25 15.63
N ALA A 55 12.31 -0.57 16.70
CA ALA A 55 11.38 -0.29 17.80
C ALA A 55 10.19 0.55 17.31
N LEU A 56 10.45 1.56 16.49
CA LEU A 56 9.41 2.42 15.92
C LEU A 56 8.47 1.63 15.01
N ALA A 57 8.99 0.80 14.11
CA ALA A 57 8.16 -0.03 13.23
C ALA A 57 7.21 -0.93 14.02
N VAL A 58 7.71 -1.60 15.07
CA VAL A 58 6.88 -2.47 15.93
C VAL A 58 5.86 -1.68 16.73
N ILE A 59 6.25 -0.56 17.35
CA ILE A 59 5.35 0.28 18.15
C ILE A 59 4.24 0.88 17.28
N VAL A 60 4.60 1.48 16.14
CA VAL A 60 3.61 2.05 15.21
C VAL A 60 2.69 0.96 14.67
N GLY A 61 3.22 -0.20 14.30
CA GLY A 61 2.41 -1.35 13.86
C GLY A 61 1.43 -1.82 14.93
N ALA A 62 1.89 -1.95 16.19
CA ALA A 62 1.04 -2.34 17.31
C ALA A 62 -0.05 -1.30 17.60
N LEU A 63 0.29 -0.01 17.57
CA LEU A 63 -0.66 1.09 17.75
C LEU A 63 -1.70 1.16 16.63
N MET A 64 -1.32 0.81 15.40
CA MET A 64 -2.27 0.80 14.27
C MET A 64 -3.11 -0.47 14.20
N ALA A 65 -2.66 -1.60 14.75
CA ALA A 65 -3.36 -2.88 14.61
C ALA A 65 -4.20 -3.28 15.83
N TYR A 66 -3.72 -3.01 17.04
CA TYR A 66 -4.27 -3.57 18.28
C TYR A 66 -5.47 -2.81 18.89
N PRO A 67 -5.55 -1.47 18.84
CA PRO A 67 -6.67 -0.77 19.46
C PRO A 67 -8.02 -1.14 18.86
N LYS A 68 -9.07 -1.06 19.67
CA LYS A 68 -10.45 -1.21 19.20
C LYS A 68 -10.98 0.16 18.78
N ILE A 69 -11.52 0.20 17.58
CA ILE A 69 -12.15 1.39 16.99
C ILE A 69 -13.62 1.10 16.73
N GLU A 70 -14.43 2.15 16.78
CA GLU A 70 -15.82 2.04 16.37
C GLU A 70 -15.90 1.67 14.89
N ASN A 71 -16.83 0.80 14.55
CA ASN A 71 -17.03 0.33 13.19
C ASN A 71 -17.65 1.46 12.35
N PRO A 72 -16.94 1.95 11.32
CA PRO A 72 -17.43 3.04 10.47
C PRO A 72 -18.68 2.66 9.67
N LEU A 73 -18.95 1.36 9.49
CA LEU A 73 -20.12 0.86 8.76
C LEU A 73 -21.29 0.46 9.70
N LYS A 74 -21.03 0.30 11.00
CA LYS A 74 -22.05 -0.09 12.00
C LYS A 74 -21.78 0.61 13.34
N PRO A 75 -22.31 1.84 13.52
CA PRO A 75 -22.15 2.60 14.75
C PRO A 75 -22.58 1.78 15.98
N GLY A 76 -21.83 1.89 17.07
CA GLY A 76 -22.05 1.12 18.31
C GLY A 76 -21.40 -0.27 18.37
N THR A 77 -20.73 -0.73 17.30
CA THR A 77 -19.92 -1.96 17.32
C THR A 77 -18.43 -1.63 17.30
N PHE A 78 -17.63 -2.27 18.18
CA PHE A 78 -16.18 -2.08 18.20
C PHE A 78 -15.46 -3.22 17.49
N ILE A 79 -14.58 -2.86 16.54
CA ILE A 79 -13.72 -3.80 15.81
C ILE A 79 -12.25 -3.46 16.07
N TYR A 80 -11.37 -4.43 15.90
CA TYR A 80 -9.93 -4.15 15.97
C TYR A 80 -9.49 -3.31 14.77
N ALA A 81 -8.58 -2.37 15.02
CA ALA A 81 -8.11 -1.43 14.02
C ALA A 81 -7.46 -2.10 12.80
N TYR A 82 -6.85 -3.29 12.96
CA TYR A 82 -6.32 -4.06 11.83
C TYR A 82 -7.40 -4.33 10.77
N SER A 83 -8.67 -4.47 11.13
CA SER A 83 -9.76 -4.74 10.20
C SER A 83 -10.09 -3.54 9.29
N ILE A 84 -9.64 -2.34 9.66
CA ILE A 84 -9.77 -1.13 8.84
C ILE A 84 -8.47 -0.82 8.09
N VAL A 85 -7.32 -1.01 8.74
CA VAL A 85 -6.00 -0.78 8.11
C VAL A 85 -5.74 -1.78 6.98
N TRP A 86 -6.18 -3.04 7.15
CA TRP A 86 -5.93 -4.10 6.18
C TRP A 86 -6.58 -3.85 4.81
N PRO A 87 -7.87 -3.47 4.71
CA PRO A 87 -8.47 -3.05 3.44
C PRO A 87 -7.76 -1.86 2.77
N ALA A 88 -7.32 -0.87 3.54
CA ALA A 88 -6.59 0.29 2.99
C ALA A 88 -5.26 -0.12 2.35
N PHE A 89 -4.54 -1.03 3.02
CA PHE A 89 -3.31 -1.63 2.50
C PHE A 89 -3.58 -2.49 1.25
N ALA A 90 -4.63 -3.33 1.29
CA ALA A 90 -5.02 -4.14 0.15
C ALA A 90 -5.37 -3.28 -1.07
N GLY A 91 -6.10 -2.17 -0.90
CA GLY A 91 -6.39 -1.23 -1.98
C GLY A 91 -5.12 -0.61 -2.58
N THR A 92 -4.17 -0.20 -1.75
CA THR A 92 -2.88 0.34 -2.21
C THR A 92 -2.03 -0.70 -2.94
N ASN A 93 -2.06 -1.97 -2.52
CA ASN A 93 -1.38 -3.04 -3.25
C ASN A 93 -2.01 -3.31 -4.61
N GLN A 94 -3.33 -3.20 -4.72
CA GLN A 94 -4.01 -3.34 -6.01
C GLN A 94 -3.69 -2.18 -6.95
N LEU A 95 -3.44 -0.97 -6.42
CA LEU A 95 -2.92 0.15 -7.21
C LEU A 95 -1.54 -0.16 -7.80
N LEU A 96 -0.62 -0.74 -7.03
CA LEU A 96 0.69 -1.17 -7.55
C LEU A 96 0.55 -2.24 -8.65
N ALA A 97 -0.42 -3.15 -8.51
CA ALA A 97 -0.74 -4.12 -9.55
C ALA A 97 -1.29 -3.43 -10.83
N ALA A 98 -2.19 -2.46 -10.68
CA ALA A 98 -2.71 -1.67 -11.79
C ALA A 98 -1.59 -0.89 -12.50
N LEU A 99 -0.66 -0.30 -11.75
CA LEU A 99 0.53 0.37 -12.27
C LEU A 99 1.38 -0.57 -13.12
N ALA A 100 1.72 -1.75 -12.59
CA ALA A 100 2.52 -2.74 -13.30
C ALA A 100 1.83 -3.20 -14.60
N LEU A 101 0.52 -3.42 -14.56
CA LEU A 101 -0.25 -3.89 -15.70
C LEU A 101 -0.40 -2.81 -16.78
N LEU A 102 -0.69 -1.56 -16.40
CA LEU A 102 -0.75 -0.42 -17.32
C LEU A 102 0.61 -0.15 -17.96
N THR A 103 1.70 -0.20 -17.18
CA THR A 103 3.07 -0.01 -17.69
C THR A 103 3.44 -1.10 -18.69
N THR A 104 3.16 -2.35 -18.36
CA THR A 104 3.41 -3.50 -19.25
C THR A 104 2.57 -3.38 -20.52
N THR A 105 1.31 -3.00 -20.40
CA THR A 105 0.42 -2.77 -21.55
C THR A 105 0.95 -1.67 -22.47
N LEU A 106 1.40 -0.55 -21.90
CA LEU A 106 2.01 0.53 -22.67
C LEU A 106 3.29 0.08 -23.37
N TRP A 107 4.15 -0.69 -22.68
CA TRP A 107 5.37 -1.24 -23.26
C TRP A 107 5.09 -2.17 -24.44
N VAL A 108 4.13 -3.09 -24.31
CA VAL A 108 3.73 -3.99 -25.39
C VAL A 108 3.14 -3.22 -26.58
N TYR A 109 2.32 -2.20 -26.32
CA TYR A 109 1.71 -1.41 -27.37
C TYR A 109 2.71 -0.48 -28.08
N ALA A 110 3.56 0.21 -27.33
CA ALA A 110 4.44 1.25 -27.84
C ALA A 110 5.77 0.70 -28.38
N ILE A 111 6.38 -0.26 -27.67
CA ILE A 111 7.71 -0.78 -28.00
C ILE A 111 7.62 -2.02 -28.85
N LEU A 112 6.87 -3.04 -28.41
CA LEU A 112 6.69 -4.27 -29.21
C LEU A 112 5.75 -4.07 -30.40
N ARG A 113 5.03 -2.93 -30.46
CA ARG A 113 4.11 -2.57 -31.55
C ARG A 113 3.07 -3.64 -31.85
N VAL A 114 2.69 -4.44 -30.85
CA VAL A 114 1.66 -5.47 -30.99
C VAL A 114 0.31 -4.77 -31.08
N ARG A 115 -0.42 -5.01 -32.18
CA ARG A 115 -1.73 -4.40 -32.46
C ARG A 115 -2.82 -5.47 -32.62
N GLY A 116 -4.08 -5.04 -32.54
CA GLY A 116 -5.24 -5.93 -32.70
C GLY A 116 -5.61 -6.70 -31.43
N ALA A 117 -6.17 -7.90 -31.59
CA ALA A 117 -6.76 -8.68 -30.50
C ALA A 117 -5.80 -8.99 -29.35
N VAL A 118 -4.50 -9.18 -29.66
CA VAL A 118 -3.48 -9.46 -28.64
C VAL A 118 -3.22 -8.26 -27.73
N SER A 119 -3.28 -7.04 -28.28
CA SER A 119 -3.17 -5.82 -27.46
C SER A 119 -4.42 -5.60 -26.61
N ALA A 120 -5.60 -5.90 -27.15
CA ALA A 120 -6.86 -5.82 -26.40
C ALA A 120 -6.86 -6.74 -25.18
N LEU A 121 -6.24 -7.93 -25.26
CA LEU A 121 -6.11 -8.89 -24.16
C LEU A 121 -5.35 -8.31 -22.95
N MET A 122 -4.50 -7.30 -23.15
CA MET A 122 -3.76 -6.63 -22.07
C MET A 122 -4.42 -5.33 -21.61
N VAL A 123 -4.90 -4.53 -22.56
CA VAL A 123 -5.56 -3.24 -22.27
C VAL A 123 -6.85 -3.44 -21.48
N VAL A 124 -7.66 -4.46 -21.82
CA VAL A 124 -8.96 -4.67 -21.16
C VAL A 124 -8.78 -5.02 -19.67
N PRO A 125 -7.96 -6.01 -19.26
CA PRO A 125 -7.69 -6.26 -17.84
C PRO A 125 -7.04 -5.08 -17.13
N ALA A 126 -6.14 -4.34 -17.81
CA ALA A 126 -5.48 -3.17 -17.22
C ALA A 126 -6.48 -2.07 -16.86
N LEU A 127 -7.37 -1.72 -17.79
CA LEU A 127 -8.41 -0.70 -17.56
C LEU A 127 -9.46 -1.18 -16.57
N PHE A 128 -9.86 -2.46 -16.62
CA PHE A 128 -10.80 -3.02 -15.66
C PHE A 128 -10.24 -2.99 -14.23
N LEU A 129 -8.98 -3.43 -14.05
CA LEU A 129 -8.31 -3.38 -12.75
C LEU A 129 -8.18 -1.92 -12.28
N TRP A 130 -7.80 -1.01 -13.16
CA TRP A 130 -7.72 0.41 -12.84
C TRP A 130 -9.07 0.95 -12.33
N VAL A 131 -10.17 0.79 -13.09
CA VAL A 131 -11.50 1.24 -12.70
C VAL A 131 -11.93 0.67 -11.34
N THR A 132 -11.72 -0.62 -11.11
CA THR A 132 -12.10 -1.27 -9.85
C THR A 132 -11.28 -0.77 -8.67
N VAL A 133 -9.98 -0.52 -8.84
CA VAL A 133 -9.11 0.05 -7.81
C VAL A 133 -9.47 1.50 -7.51
N THR A 134 -9.64 2.34 -8.54
CA THR A 134 -10.05 3.73 -8.37
C THR A 134 -11.37 3.80 -7.61
N ALA A 135 -12.36 2.99 -8.01
CA ALA A 135 -13.65 2.93 -7.31
C ALA A 135 -13.49 2.50 -5.86
N ALA A 136 -12.71 1.45 -5.58
CA ALA A 136 -12.51 0.96 -4.22
C ALA A 136 -11.82 2.00 -3.32
N LEU A 137 -10.77 2.66 -3.80
CA LEU A 137 -10.06 3.70 -3.04
C LEU A 137 -10.93 4.93 -2.80
N MET A 138 -11.72 5.36 -3.80
CA MET A 138 -12.64 6.48 -3.67
C MET A 138 -13.78 6.19 -2.68
N LEU A 139 -14.37 5.00 -2.76
CA LEU A 139 -15.40 4.57 -1.80
C LEU A 139 -14.83 4.53 -0.38
N TRP A 140 -13.61 4.01 -0.21
CA TRP A 140 -12.96 3.98 1.11
C TRP A 140 -12.68 5.39 1.65
N LEU A 141 -12.20 6.30 0.80
CA LEU A 141 -11.93 7.69 1.17
C LEU A 141 -13.19 8.45 1.59
N ILE A 142 -14.34 8.19 0.95
CA ILE A 142 -15.60 8.90 1.21
C ILE A 142 -16.38 8.27 2.37
N TYR A 143 -16.48 6.94 2.41
CA TYR A 143 -17.38 6.25 3.34
C TYR A 143 -16.70 5.69 4.59
N VAL A 144 -15.37 5.54 4.59
CA VAL A 144 -14.64 4.97 5.73
C VAL A 144 -13.86 6.05 6.47
N VAL A 145 -13.00 6.79 5.76
CA VAL A 145 -12.05 7.75 6.38
C VAL A 145 -12.71 8.78 7.31
N PRO A 146 -13.83 9.44 6.96
CA PRO A 146 -14.38 10.52 7.78
C PRO A 146 -14.85 10.08 9.17
N TYR A 147 -15.14 8.78 9.33
CA TYR A 147 -15.66 8.20 10.56
C TYR A 147 -14.57 7.55 11.42
N LEU A 148 -13.31 7.63 10.99
CA LEU A 148 -12.19 7.05 11.75
C LEU A 148 -11.65 8.02 12.81
N PRO A 149 -11.06 7.53 13.89
CA PRO A 149 -10.31 8.37 14.81
C PRO A 149 -9.12 9.05 14.12
N VAL A 150 -8.71 10.23 14.62
CA VAL A 150 -7.69 11.11 14.02
C VAL A 150 -6.40 10.39 13.64
N LEU A 151 -5.92 9.46 14.49
CA LEU A 151 -4.71 8.67 14.22
C LEU A 151 -4.82 7.85 12.92
N TYR A 152 -5.98 7.26 12.65
CA TYR A 152 -6.21 6.41 11.49
C TYR A 152 -6.52 7.22 10.23
N ILE A 153 -7.12 8.39 10.38
CA ILE A 153 -7.23 9.38 9.31
C ILE A 153 -5.81 9.80 8.88
N ALA A 154 -4.97 10.19 9.83
CA ALA A 154 -3.60 10.63 9.54
C ALA A 154 -2.72 9.51 8.97
N GLY A 155 -2.91 8.26 9.40
CA GLY A 155 -2.18 7.10 8.87
C GLY A 155 -2.79 6.55 7.58
N ALA A 156 -3.79 5.68 7.73
CA ALA A 156 -4.40 4.96 6.61
C ALA A 156 -5.15 5.89 5.63
N GLY A 157 -5.81 6.93 6.15
CA GLY A 157 -6.47 7.96 5.34
C GLY A 157 -5.50 8.68 4.40
N THR A 158 -4.38 9.17 4.92
CA THR A 158 -3.34 9.82 4.11
C THR A 158 -2.73 8.88 3.07
N ILE A 159 -2.47 7.61 3.43
CA ILE A 159 -1.95 6.62 2.47
C ILE A 159 -2.92 6.44 1.31
N VAL A 160 -4.21 6.24 1.59
CA VAL A 160 -5.22 6.07 0.53
C VAL A 160 -5.40 7.35 -0.29
N ALA A 161 -5.37 8.52 0.34
CA ALA A 161 -5.42 9.79 -0.38
C ALA A 161 -4.25 9.96 -1.36
N ILE A 162 -3.02 9.66 -0.92
CA ILE A 162 -1.83 9.66 -1.78
C ILE A 162 -1.99 8.62 -2.90
N SER A 163 -2.47 7.41 -2.59
CA SER A 163 -2.74 6.36 -3.57
C SER A 163 -3.72 6.83 -4.66
N VAL A 164 -4.80 7.52 -4.30
CA VAL A 164 -5.75 8.09 -5.28
C VAL A 164 -5.09 9.13 -6.17
N VAL A 165 -4.27 10.03 -5.60
CA VAL A 165 -3.53 11.03 -6.39
C VAL A 165 -2.57 10.35 -7.37
N LEU A 166 -1.84 9.33 -6.90
CA LEU A 166 -0.95 8.54 -7.76
C LEU A 166 -1.74 7.82 -8.85
N ASP A 167 -2.88 7.23 -8.54
CA ASP A 167 -3.73 6.55 -9.51
C ASP A 167 -4.14 7.44 -10.69
N PHE A 168 -4.57 8.67 -10.40
CA PHE A 168 -4.87 9.66 -11.44
C PHE A 168 -3.64 10.15 -12.21
N LEU A 169 -2.49 10.28 -11.54
CA LEU A 169 -1.23 10.58 -12.21
C LEU A 169 -0.85 9.47 -13.19
N LEU A 170 -1.00 8.21 -12.79
CA LEU A 170 -0.64 7.04 -13.58
C LEU A 170 -1.47 6.93 -14.85
N ILE A 171 -2.79 7.11 -14.78
CA ILE A 171 -3.62 7.10 -15.99
C ILE A 171 -3.26 8.28 -16.91
N GLY A 172 -2.92 9.44 -16.34
CA GLY A 172 -2.43 10.59 -17.11
C GLY A 172 -1.12 10.29 -17.86
N LEU A 173 -0.18 9.62 -17.20
CA LEU A 173 1.08 9.18 -17.82
C LEU A 173 0.85 8.10 -18.89
N PHE A 174 -0.04 7.15 -18.63
CA PHE A 174 -0.39 6.09 -19.57
C PHE A 174 -1.00 6.66 -20.87
N VAL A 175 -1.96 7.58 -20.75
CA VAL A 175 -2.59 8.25 -21.90
C VAL A 175 -1.57 9.07 -22.69
N ARG A 176 -0.68 9.81 -22.00
CA ARG A 176 0.41 10.54 -22.67
C ARG A 176 1.36 9.60 -23.41
N GLY A 177 1.73 8.48 -22.80
CA GLY A 177 2.55 7.44 -23.42
C GLY A 177 1.90 6.85 -24.67
N LEU A 178 0.61 6.55 -24.62
CA LEU A 178 -0.13 6.06 -25.79
C LEU A 178 -0.18 7.10 -26.92
N MET A 179 -0.38 8.39 -26.60
CA MET A 179 -0.39 9.45 -27.62
C MET A 179 0.98 9.60 -28.30
N GLN A 180 2.08 9.51 -27.54
CA GLN A 180 3.43 9.55 -28.10
C GLN A 180 3.68 8.34 -29.00
N ALA A 181 3.28 7.14 -28.57
CA ALA A 181 3.41 5.91 -29.35
C ALA A 181 2.62 5.93 -30.67
N ARG A 182 1.50 6.68 -30.74
CA ARG A 182 0.74 6.86 -31.99
C ARG A 182 1.38 7.84 -32.96
N ARG A 183 2.25 8.74 -32.47
CA ARG A 183 2.96 9.74 -33.29
C ARG A 183 4.28 9.22 -33.85
N ALA A 184 4.82 8.13 -33.29
CA ALA A 184 6.06 7.45 -33.70
C ALA A 184 5.81 6.22 -34.57
#